data_AF-A0A829GG78-F1
#
_entry.id   AF-A0A829GG78-F1
#
_cell.length_a   1.000
_cell.length_b   1.000
_cell.length_c   1.000
_cell.angle_alpha   90.00
_cell.angle_beta   90.00
_cell.angle_gamma   90.00
#
_symmetry.space_group_name_H-M   'P 1'
#
loop_
_entity.id
_entity.type
_entity.pdbx_description
1 polymer ?
#
loop_
_entity_poly.entity_id
_entity_poly.type
_entity_poly.pdbx_seq_one_letter_code
_entity_poly.pdbx_strand_id
1 'polypeptide(L)'
;MNATIKKIGHGLLAALMLMSVLLPLLGAGRTVQAAESQVAFTLHKIEQTADEQIQNTGHDLGLTGRTPVVGAKFKVFNVTDAFYQLLETHDKETAAAMMSQNLGNYANLQDPNAPEITTGQDGLAVFNQLPAKTGGRHSVYAF
;
A
#
# COMPACT_ATOMS: atom_id res chain seq x y z
N MET A 1 20.56 -21.82 -74.70
CA MET A 1 20.37 -20.99 -73.49
C MET A 1 19.46 -21.74 -72.52
N ASN A 2 19.93 -21.90 -71.29
CA ASN A 2 19.25 -22.51 -70.15
C ASN A 2 18.04 -21.66 -69.71
N ALA A 3 16.95 -22.33 -69.34
CA ALA A 3 16.43 -22.37 -67.96
C ALA A 3 14.98 -22.87 -67.99
N THR A 4 14.67 -23.96 -67.28
CA THR A 4 13.29 -24.28 -66.93
C THR A 4 13.19 -24.55 -65.44
N ILE A 5 12.29 -23.80 -64.84
CA ILE A 5 12.08 -23.52 -63.42
C ILE A 5 11.57 -24.76 -62.67
N LYS A 6 12.18 -25.10 -61.53
CA LYS A 6 11.75 -26.21 -60.68
C LYS A 6 10.96 -25.69 -59.46
N LYS A 7 9.66 -26.01 -59.46
CA LYS A 7 8.68 -26.13 -58.35
C LYS A 7 9.07 -25.54 -56.97
N ILE A 8 8.60 -24.33 -56.67
CA ILE A 8 8.42 -23.81 -55.31
C ILE A 8 6.93 -23.53 -55.16
N GLY A 9 6.17 -24.40 -54.49
CA GLY A 9 4.70 -24.21 -54.48
C GLY A 9 3.92 -24.79 -53.30
N HIS A 10 4.47 -25.74 -52.53
CA HIS A 10 3.66 -26.41 -51.49
C HIS A 10 4.27 -26.38 -50.08
N GLY A 11 5.59 -26.18 -49.94
CA GLY A 11 6.24 -26.11 -48.62
C GLY A 11 6.06 -24.77 -47.89
N LEU A 12 6.03 -23.66 -48.63
CA LEU A 12 5.96 -22.31 -48.05
C LEU A 12 4.57 -21.98 -47.48
N LEU A 13 3.50 -22.44 -48.14
CA LEU A 13 2.11 -22.29 -47.70
C LEU A 13 1.80 -23.12 -46.45
N ALA A 14 2.35 -24.34 -46.35
CA ALA A 14 2.20 -25.18 -45.16
C ALA A 14 2.94 -24.58 -43.93
N ALA A 15 4.11 -23.98 -44.14
CA ALA A 15 4.86 -23.31 -43.07
C ALA A 15 4.14 -22.04 -42.56
N LEU A 16 3.51 -21.25 -43.46
CA LEU A 16 2.73 -20.07 -43.08
C LEU A 16 1.48 -20.42 -42.27
N MET A 17 0.77 -21.50 -42.65
CA MET A 17 -0.43 -21.94 -41.94
C MET A 17 -0.12 -22.52 -40.55
N LEU A 18 1.01 -23.22 -40.36
CA LEU A 18 1.46 -23.68 -39.05
C LEU A 18 1.81 -22.53 -38.11
N MET A 19 2.39 -21.45 -38.64
CA MET A 19 2.76 -20.26 -37.87
C MET A 19 1.54 -19.49 -37.36
N SER A 20 0.42 -19.54 -38.10
CA SER A 20 -0.87 -18.90 -37.75
C SER A 20 -1.54 -19.54 -36.53
N VAL A 21 -1.33 -20.84 -36.31
CA VAL A 21 -1.93 -21.61 -35.20
C VAL A 21 -1.10 -21.50 -33.92
N LEU A 22 0.19 -21.16 -34.02
CA LEU A 22 1.11 -21.03 -32.87
C LEU A 22 1.12 -19.63 -32.23
N LEU A 23 0.58 -18.61 -32.90
CA LEU A 23 0.52 -17.23 -32.39
C LEU A 23 -0.37 -17.02 -31.14
N PRO A 24 -1.53 -17.70 -30.95
CA PRO A 24 -2.37 -17.49 -29.77
C PRO A 24 -1.74 -18.00 -28.46
N LEU A 25 -0.78 -18.92 -28.52
CA LEU A 25 -0.08 -19.46 -27.35
C LEU A 25 0.87 -18.43 -26.70
N LEU A 26 1.24 -17.37 -27.43
CA LEU A 26 2.05 -16.25 -26.92
C LEU A 26 1.18 -15.10 -26.36
N GLY A 27 -0.15 -15.16 -26.58
CA GLY A 27 -1.10 -14.09 -26.24
C GLY A 27 -1.87 -14.28 -24.94
N ALA A 28 -1.64 -15.38 -24.20
CA ALA A 28 -2.12 -15.51 -22.83
C ALA A 28 -1.28 -14.59 -21.94
N GLY A 29 -1.61 -13.30 -21.97
CA GLY A 29 -1.09 -12.30 -21.05
C GLY A 29 -1.27 -12.83 -19.64
N ARG A 30 -0.19 -13.29 -19.03
CA ARG A 30 -0.13 -13.53 -17.60
C ARG A 30 -0.38 -12.17 -16.97
N THR A 31 -1.60 -11.92 -16.51
CA THR A 31 -1.84 -10.86 -15.55
C THR A 31 -1.12 -11.30 -14.29
N VAL A 32 0.12 -10.82 -14.14
CA VAL A 32 0.83 -10.90 -12.86
C VAL A 32 0.09 -9.93 -11.96
N GLN A 33 -0.81 -10.46 -11.12
CA GLN A 33 -1.31 -9.70 -9.99
C GLN A 33 -0.11 -9.54 -9.06
N ALA A 34 0.58 -8.40 -9.16
CA ALA A 34 1.63 -8.08 -8.22
C ALA A 34 1.03 -8.15 -6.82
N ALA A 35 1.62 -8.96 -5.94
CA ALA A 35 1.25 -8.93 -4.54
C ALA A 35 1.43 -7.48 -4.07
N GLU A 36 0.33 -6.83 -3.66
CA GLU A 36 0.42 -5.50 -3.11
C GLU A 36 1.32 -5.58 -1.87
N SER A 37 2.40 -4.79 -1.87
CA SER A 37 3.32 -4.76 -0.75
C SER A 37 2.57 -4.33 0.51
N GLN A 38 2.86 -4.97 1.63
CA GLN A 38 2.24 -4.67 2.92
C GLN A 38 3.23 -3.92 3.83
N VAL A 39 2.69 -3.16 4.79
CA VAL A 39 3.43 -2.49 5.85
C VAL A 39 2.89 -2.86 7.22
N ALA A 40 3.72 -2.70 8.23
CA ALA A 40 3.36 -2.85 9.63
C ALA A 40 3.65 -1.55 10.38
N PHE A 41 2.82 -1.22 11.37
CA PHE A 41 3.02 -0.11 12.29
C PHE A 41 3.14 -0.64 13.70
N THR A 42 4.30 -0.47 14.31
CA THR A 42 4.56 -0.76 15.72
C THR A 42 4.46 0.53 16.51
N LEU A 43 3.41 0.66 17.32
CA LEU A 43 3.19 1.77 18.22
C LEU A 43 3.90 1.48 19.54
N HIS A 44 4.73 2.41 19.99
CA HIS A 44 5.36 2.40 21.31
C HIS A 44 4.67 3.45 22.18
N LYS A 45 3.67 3.06 22.97
CA LYS A 45 2.96 4.02 23.81
C LYS A 45 3.71 4.29 25.10
N ILE A 46 4.07 5.54 25.28
CA ILE A 46 4.85 6.05 26.42
C ILE A 46 4.07 7.12 27.18
N GLU A 47 4.44 7.29 28.45
CA GLU A 47 4.00 8.39 29.30
C GLU A 47 4.72 9.69 28.92
N GLN A 48 4.00 10.81 28.97
CA GLN A 48 4.55 12.15 28.77
C GLN A 48 4.27 12.99 30.02
N THR A 49 5.33 13.47 30.68
CA THR A 49 5.26 14.23 31.93
C THR A 49 5.67 15.70 31.77
N ALA A 50 6.12 16.08 30.57
CA ALA A 50 6.49 17.44 30.20
C ALA A 50 6.16 17.70 28.72
N ASP A 51 6.09 18.96 28.32
CA ASP A 51 5.86 19.34 26.93
C ASP A 51 7.05 18.91 26.06
N GLU A 52 6.76 18.18 24.98
CA GLU A 52 7.74 17.68 24.03
C GLU A 52 7.23 17.95 22.60
N GLN A 53 8.13 18.40 21.73
CA GLN A 53 7.88 18.52 20.28
C GLN A 53 8.78 17.56 19.49
N ILE A 54 9.07 16.40 20.08
CA ILE A 54 9.87 15.36 19.44
C ILE A 54 9.01 14.65 18.40
N GLN A 55 9.40 14.74 17.13
CA GLN A 55 8.68 14.15 16.02
C GLN A 55 8.95 12.65 15.89
N ASN A 56 7.94 11.89 15.45
CA ASN A 56 8.11 10.48 15.09
C ASN A 56 9.01 10.35 13.85
N THR A 57 10.16 9.69 13.99
CA THR A 57 11.13 9.50 12.89
C THR A 57 10.84 8.27 12.01
N GLY A 58 9.91 7.41 12.45
CA GLY A 58 9.58 6.13 11.81
C GLY A 58 10.59 5.01 12.04
N HIS A 59 11.69 5.27 12.76
CA HIS A 59 12.68 4.26 13.13
C HIS A 59 12.44 3.76 14.55
N ASP A 60 12.84 2.51 14.84
CA ASP A 60 12.92 2.03 16.20
C ASP A 60 13.98 2.84 16.97
N LEU A 61 13.57 3.43 18.09
CA LEU A 61 14.44 4.21 18.97
C LEU A 61 15.09 3.34 20.06
N GLY A 62 14.76 2.05 20.11
CA GLY A 62 15.25 1.10 21.10
C GLY A 62 14.72 1.37 22.51
N LEU A 63 15.52 1.03 23.51
CA LEU A 63 15.21 1.27 24.93
C LEU A 63 15.32 2.77 25.24
N THR A 64 14.21 3.49 25.09
CA THR A 64 14.13 4.94 25.36
C THR A 64 14.20 5.29 26.85
N GLY A 65 14.15 4.30 27.75
CA GLY A 65 14.10 4.50 29.20
C GLY A 65 12.81 5.13 29.70
N ARG A 66 11.78 5.24 28.84
CA ARG A 66 10.49 5.84 29.17
C ARG A 66 9.50 4.81 29.69
N THR A 67 8.59 5.26 30.56
CA THR A 67 7.52 4.43 31.12
C THR A 67 6.52 4.03 30.03
N PRO A 68 6.28 2.72 29.80
CA PRO A 68 5.26 2.27 28.86
C PRO A 68 3.85 2.48 29.42
N VAL A 69 2.87 2.66 28.54
CA VAL A 69 1.45 2.77 28.91
C VAL A 69 0.67 1.55 28.42
N VAL A 70 0.15 0.79 29.38
CA VAL A 70 -0.61 -0.45 29.17
C VAL A 70 -2.10 -0.16 29.03
N GLY A 71 -2.81 -0.88 28.16
CA GLY A 71 -4.26 -0.82 28.05
C GLY A 71 -4.82 0.32 27.19
N ALA A 72 -3.97 1.08 26.51
CA ALA A 72 -4.41 2.12 25.58
C ALA A 72 -4.94 1.50 24.28
N LYS A 73 -6.10 1.95 23.81
CA LYS A 73 -6.74 1.47 22.58
C LYS A 73 -6.44 2.39 21.41
N PHE A 74 -6.07 1.78 20.28
CA PHE A 74 -5.84 2.47 19.01
C PHE A 74 -6.72 1.84 17.94
N LYS A 75 -7.30 2.68 17.08
CA LYS A 75 -7.88 2.26 15.81
C LYS A 75 -6.98 2.74 14.68
N VAL A 76 -7.03 2.06 13.53
CA VAL A 76 -6.35 2.54 12.32
C VAL A 76 -7.36 2.76 11.20
N PHE A 77 -7.24 3.89 10.52
CA PHE A 77 -8.10 4.27 9.40
C PHE A 77 -7.26 4.50 8.15
N ASN A 78 -7.62 3.88 7.05
CA ASN A 78 -7.06 4.22 5.74
C ASN A 78 -7.75 5.50 5.23
N VAL A 79 -7.00 6.60 5.21
CA VAL A 79 -7.48 7.92 4.79
C VAL A 79 -6.90 8.35 3.44
N THR A 80 -6.38 7.40 2.66
CA THR A 80 -5.64 7.68 1.42
C THR A 80 -6.45 8.55 0.45
N ASP A 81 -7.68 8.16 0.13
CA ASP A 81 -8.48 8.88 -0.87
C ASP A 81 -8.79 10.32 -0.41
N ALA A 82 -9.22 10.48 0.84
CA ALA A 82 -9.49 11.78 1.43
C ALA A 82 -8.23 12.66 1.48
N PHE A 83 -7.06 12.07 1.80
CA PHE A 83 -5.80 12.81 1.89
C PHE A 83 -5.37 13.33 0.54
N TYR A 84 -5.42 12.48 -0.49
CA TYR A 84 -5.08 12.90 -1.82
C TYR A 84 -6.10 13.86 -2.44
N GLN A 85 -7.37 13.82 -2.02
CA GLN A 85 -8.34 14.84 -2.39
C GLN A 85 -7.96 16.22 -1.81
N LEU A 86 -7.51 16.28 -0.55
CA LEU A 86 -7.01 17.53 0.04
C LEU A 86 -5.76 18.05 -0.68
N LEU A 87 -4.87 17.15 -1.12
CA LEU A 87 -3.66 17.50 -1.87
C LEU A 87 -3.91 18.17 -3.23
N GLU A 88 -5.13 18.09 -3.78
CA GLU A 88 -5.47 18.81 -5.02
C GLU A 88 -5.51 20.33 -4.82
N THR A 89 -5.73 20.77 -3.58
CA THR A 89 -5.96 22.19 -3.24
C THR A 89 -5.07 22.71 -2.11
N HIS A 90 -4.40 21.83 -1.36
CA HIS A 90 -3.55 22.16 -0.23
C HIS A 90 -2.20 21.45 -0.35
N ASP A 91 -1.16 21.99 0.29
CA ASP A 91 0.10 21.27 0.46
C ASP A 91 -0.03 20.10 1.44
N LYS A 92 1.01 19.26 1.50
CA LYS A 92 1.03 18.02 2.28
C LYS A 92 0.88 18.27 3.77
N GLU A 93 1.57 19.27 4.29
CA GLU A 93 1.58 19.63 5.70
C GLU A 93 0.21 20.17 6.12
N THR A 94 -0.39 21.03 5.30
CA THR A 94 -1.75 21.56 5.52
C THR A 94 -2.80 20.45 5.48
N ALA A 95 -2.75 19.56 4.49
CA ALA A 95 -3.67 18.42 4.39
C ALA A 95 -3.57 17.50 5.63
N ALA A 96 -2.36 17.20 6.07
CA ALA A 96 -2.12 16.38 7.27
C ALA A 96 -2.60 17.08 8.56
N ALA A 97 -2.42 18.40 8.67
CA ALA A 97 -2.90 19.19 9.80
C ALA A 97 -4.44 19.20 9.86
N MET A 98 -5.11 19.39 8.72
CA MET A 98 -6.57 19.38 8.63
C MET A 98 -7.17 18.04 9.09
N MET A 99 -6.55 16.93 8.69
CA MET A 99 -6.96 15.59 9.12
C MET A 99 -6.67 15.34 10.60
N SER A 100 -5.49 15.73 11.09
CA SER A 100 -5.12 15.58 12.49
C SER A 100 -6.07 16.33 13.43
N GLN A 101 -6.54 17.51 13.04
CA GLN A 101 -7.46 18.31 13.84
C GLN A 101 -8.89 17.76 13.85
N ASN A 102 -9.33 17.12 12.75
CA ASN A 102 -10.73 16.73 12.56
C ASN A 102 -10.87 15.38 11.84
N LEU A 103 -10.22 14.32 12.35
CA LEU A 103 -10.23 13.00 11.71
C LEU A 103 -11.64 12.46 11.45
N GLY A 104 -12.60 12.77 12.33
CA GLY A 104 -13.99 12.34 12.19
C GLY A 104 -14.71 12.86 10.94
N ASN A 105 -14.19 13.89 10.26
CA ASN A 105 -14.72 14.35 8.97
C ASN A 105 -14.26 13.49 7.79
N TYR A 106 -13.19 12.71 7.97
CA TYR A 106 -12.54 11.94 6.92
C TYR A 106 -12.62 10.43 7.16
N ALA A 107 -12.95 10.00 8.38
CA ALA A 107 -13.13 8.62 8.76
C ALA A 107 -14.27 8.47 9.79
N ASN A 108 -15.05 7.39 9.68
CA ASN A 108 -16.05 7.06 10.69
C ASN A 108 -15.38 6.45 11.92
N LEU A 109 -15.15 7.26 12.96
CA LEU A 109 -14.48 6.83 14.19
C LEU A 109 -15.25 5.71 14.95
N GLN A 110 -16.56 5.62 14.71
CA GLN A 110 -17.44 4.62 15.30
C GLN A 110 -17.61 3.38 14.42
N ASP A 111 -16.84 3.25 13.33
CA ASP A 111 -16.87 2.05 12.50
C ASP A 111 -16.51 0.82 13.35
N PRO A 112 -17.42 -0.17 13.47
CA PRO A 112 -17.14 -1.40 14.20
C PRO A 112 -16.15 -2.32 13.47
N ASN A 113 -15.89 -2.09 12.19
CA ASN A 113 -14.97 -2.89 11.38
C ASN A 113 -13.56 -2.29 11.31
N ALA A 114 -13.36 -1.06 11.79
CA ALA A 114 -12.04 -0.46 11.86
C ALA A 114 -11.15 -1.31 12.79
N PRO A 115 -9.97 -1.77 12.33
CA PRO A 115 -9.10 -2.57 13.17
C PRO A 115 -8.74 -1.82 14.45
N GLU A 116 -8.91 -2.48 15.60
CA GLU A 116 -8.59 -1.95 16.93
C GLU A 116 -7.56 -2.86 17.60
N ILE A 117 -6.59 -2.25 18.29
CA ILE A 117 -5.62 -2.98 19.11
C ILE A 117 -5.43 -2.26 20.44
N THR A 118 -5.11 -3.04 21.48
CA THR A 118 -4.83 -2.53 22.82
C THR A 118 -3.35 -2.73 23.15
N THR A 119 -2.71 -1.75 23.77
CA THR A 119 -1.29 -1.83 24.13
C THR A 119 -1.03 -2.91 25.19
N GLY A 120 0.02 -3.70 24.97
CA GLY A 120 0.50 -4.74 25.88
C GLY A 120 1.25 -4.19 27.09
N GLN A 121 1.85 -5.09 27.87
CA GLN A 121 2.58 -4.77 29.12
C GLN A 121 3.83 -3.90 28.90
N ASP A 122 4.40 -3.95 27.71
CA ASP A 122 5.53 -3.14 27.23
C ASP A 122 5.09 -1.86 26.52
N GLY A 123 3.78 -1.55 26.52
CA GLY A 123 3.22 -0.40 25.81
C GLY A 123 3.18 -0.59 24.30
N LEU A 124 3.43 -1.80 23.78
CA LEU A 124 3.44 -2.07 22.34
C LEU A 124 2.05 -2.40 21.80
N ALA A 125 1.79 -1.93 20.59
CA ALA A 125 0.66 -2.31 19.77
C ALA A 125 1.10 -2.41 18.31
N VAL A 126 0.73 -3.49 17.60
CA VAL A 126 1.17 -3.71 16.22
C VAL A 126 -0.02 -3.90 15.27
N PHE A 127 -0.16 -2.99 14.31
CA PHE A 127 -1.01 -3.20 13.14
C PHE A 127 -0.17 -3.84 12.03
N ASN A 128 -0.51 -5.06 11.64
CA ASN A 128 0.19 -5.80 10.59
C ASN A 128 -0.61 -5.85 9.30
N GLN A 129 0.08 -6.14 8.20
CA GLN A 129 -0.54 -6.46 6.91
C GLN A 129 -1.39 -5.34 6.31
N LEU A 130 -1.08 -4.08 6.63
CA LEU A 130 -1.77 -2.95 6.02
C LEU A 130 -1.25 -2.75 4.58
N PRO A 131 -2.12 -2.52 3.58
CA PRO A 131 -1.68 -2.25 2.21
C PRO A 131 -0.75 -1.03 2.13
N ALA A 132 0.43 -1.17 1.54
CA ALA A 132 1.35 -0.03 1.32
C ALA A 132 0.85 0.92 0.24
N LYS A 133 -0.05 0.44 -0.62
CA LYS A 133 -0.74 1.24 -1.64
C LYS A 133 -2.25 1.00 -1.59
N THR A 134 -3.00 2.06 -1.87
CA THR A 134 -4.46 2.05 -1.99
C THR A 134 -4.81 2.88 -3.23
N GLY A 135 -5.62 2.33 -4.14
CA GLY A 135 -5.98 3.05 -5.38
C GLY A 135 -4.76 3.43 -6.26
N GLY A 136 -3.69 2.64 -6.23
CA GLY A 136 -2.44 2.91 -6.96
C GLY A 136 -1.52 3.96 -6.33
N ARG A 137 -1.94 4.62 -5.24
CA ARG A 137 -1.19 5.65 -4.50
C ARG A 137 -0.58 5.06 -3.23
N HIS A 138 0.43 5.71 -2.65
CA HIS A 138 0.96 5.30 -1.35
C HIS A 138 -0.11 5.49 -0.28
N SER A 139 -0.36 4.45 0.51
CA SER A 139 -1.42 4.50 1.52
C SER A 139 -1.08 5.51 2.62
N VAL A 140 -2.11 6.18 3.12
CA VAL A 140 -2.02 7.09 4.27
C VAL A 140 -2.94 6.58 5.36
N TYR A 141 -2.38 6.40 6.55
CA TYR A 141 -3.09 5.87 7.71
C TYR A 141 -3.17 6.90 8.83
N ALA A 142 -4.32 6.97 9.49
CA ALA A 142 -4.55 7.74 10.70
C ALA A 142 -4.75 6.81 11.90
N PHE A 143 -4.22 7.20 13.06
CA PHE A 143 -4.25 6.47 14.32
C PHE A 143 -4.86 7.34 15.42
#